data_AF-A0A4Z0KTT3-F1
#
_entry.id   AF-A0A4Z0KTT3-F1
#
_cell.length_a   1.000
_cell.length_b   1.000
_cell.length_c   1.000
_cell.angle_alpha   90.00
_cell.angle_beta   90.00
_cell.angle_gamma   90.00
#
_symmetry.space_group_name_H-M   'P 1'
#
loop_
_entity.id
_entity.type
_entity.pdbx_description
1 polymer ?
#
loop_
_entity_poly.entity_id
_entity_poly.type
_entity_poly.pdbx_seq_one_letter_code
_entity_poly.pdbx_strand_id
1 'polypeptide(L)'
;FNIGTSIGAMLAPPLVVWAMLTFADSGIGTEMAFVITGGIGVLFAITWFLIYNSPNKHPWITHKELRYIEDGQESYLQDDNKKPAVKEIVKKRNFWALAITRFLADPAWGTLSFWMPLYLINVMHLPLKEIAMFAWLPFLAADFGCVAGGFLAKFFMEKMHMTTINARRCSFTIGAVLMISIGFVSITTNPYVAIALMSIGGFAHQTLSTVVITMSADLFKKNEVATVAGLAGSAAWMGQLSFNLFMGALVAIIGYGPFFIALSLFDIIGAIILWVLIKDPEKHHPPMTEQPLASHH
;
A
#
# COMPACT_ATOMS: atom_id res chain seq x y z
N PHE A 1 2.50 8.22 -0.66
CA PHE A 1 2.15 8.33 -2.09
C PHE A 1 0.98 7.43 -2.51
N ASN A 2 0.20 6.83 -1.59
CA ASN A 2 -0.83 5.84 -1.96
C ASN A 2 -2.27 6.40 -2.04
N ILE A 3 -2.53 7.62 -1.55
CA ILE A 3 -3.89 8.20 -1.54
C ILE A 3 -4.43 8.42 -2.96
N GLY A 4 -3.57 8.70 -3.96
CA GLY A 4 -4.00 8.93 -5.34
C GLY A 4 -4.54 7.66 -6.04
N THR A 5 -3.85 6.53 -5.91
CA THR A 5 -4.31 5.23 -6.46
C THR A 5 -5.61 4.77 -5.81
N SER A 6 -5.70 5.01 -4.51
CA SER A 6 -6.86 4.81 -3.64
C SER A 6 -8.11 5.57 -4.12
N ILE A 7 -8.01 6.89 -4.30
CA ILE A 7 -9.11 7.73 -4.81
C ILE A 7 -9.57 7.27 -6.20
N GLY A 8 -8.64 6.88 -7.07
CA GLY A 8 -8.97 6.33 -8.38
C GLY A 8 -9.81 5.05 -8.30
N ALA A 9 -9.42 4.12 -7.44
CA ALA A 9 -10.16 2.87 -7.21
C ALA A 9 -11.53 3.09 -6.56
N MET A 10 -11.68 4.14 -5.73
CA MET A 10 -12.97 4.52 -5.13
C MET A 10 -13.94 5.13 -6.16
N LEU A 11 -13.47 6.04 -7.00
CA LEU A 11 -14.32 6.78 -7.93
C LEU A 11 -14.65 6.01 -9.21
N ALA A 12 -13.79 5.07 -9.62
CA ALA A 12 -13.96 4.35 -10.89
C ALA A 12 -15.24 3.49 -10.93
N PRO A 13 -15.59 2.65 -9.94
CA PRO A 13 -16.77 1.79 -10.04
C PRO A 13 -18.10 2.56 -10.12
N PRO A 14 -18.38 3.58 -9.27
CA PRO A 14 -19.60 4.37 -9.39
C PRO A 14 -19.70 5.10 -10.73
N LEU A 15 -18.58 5.65 -11.21
CA LEU A 15 -18.52 6.35 -12.50
C LEU A 15 -18.82 5.41 -13.68
N VAL A 16 -18.22 4.21 -13.67
CA VAL A 16 -18.44 3.18 -14.70
C VAL A 16 -19.90 2.73 -14.69
N VAL A 17 -20.47 2.46 -13.52
CA VAL A 17 -21.87 2.03 -13.41
C VAL A 17 -22.82 3.13 -13.85
N TRP A 18 -22.57 4.37 -13.45
CA TRP A 18 -23.37 5.52 -13.89
C TRP A 18 -23.35 5.65 -15.42
N ALA A 19 -22.18 5.50 -16.06
CA ALA A 19 -22.08 5.50 -17.51
C ALA A 19 -22.86 4.34 -18.13
N MET A 20 -22.69 3.11 -17.62
CA MET A 20 -23.40 1.95 -18.13
C MET A 20 -24.92 2.10 -18.04
N LEU A 21 -25.44 2.63 -16.93
CA LEU A 21 -26.88 2.82 -16.72
C LEU A 21 -27.45 3.97 -17.54
N THR A 22 -26.71 5.08 -17.67
CA THR A 22 -27.15 6.25 -18.43
C THR A 22 -27.27 5.96 -19.92
N PHE A 23 -26.39 5.11 -20.45
CA PHE A 23 -26.36 4.73 -21.86
C PHE A 23 -26.92 3.32 -22.12
N ALA A 24 -27.59 2.72 -21.12
CA ALA A 24 -28.18 1.38 -21.22
C ALA A 24 -29.26 1.31 -22.31
N ASP A 25 -30.14 2.31 -22.36
CA ASP A 25 -31.24 2.38 -23.34
C ASP A 25 -30.76 2.51 -24.79
N SER A 26 -29.52 2.97 -24.97
CA SER A 26 -28.88 3.14 -26.28
C SER A 26 -28.07 1.91 -26.72
N GLY A 27 -27.97 0.87 -25.88
CA GLY A 27 -27.21 -0.35 -26.17
C GLY A 27 -25.68 -0.20 -26.17
N ILE A 28 -25.15 0.99 -25.84
CA ILE A 28 -23.72 1.35 -25.89
C ILE A 28 -23.14 1.64 -24.50
N GLY A 29 -23.77 1.14 -23.44
CA GLY A 29 -23.43 1.43 -22.05
C GLY A 29 -21.99 1.08 -21.69
N THR A 30 -21.50 -0.05 -22.18
CA THR A 30 -20.15 -0.54 -21.89
C THR A 30 -19.09 0.30 -22.61
N GLU A 31 -19.30 0.59 -23.90
CA GLU A 31 -18.42 1.40 -24.74
C GLU A 31 -18.28 2.81 -24.17
N MET A 32 -19.39 3.42 -23.76
CA MET A 32 -19.38 4.76 -23.16
C MET A 32 -18.65 4.80 -21.82
N ALA A 33 -18.73 3.75 -21.01
CA ALA A 33 -17.95 3.67 -19.76
C ALA A 33 -16.43 3.71 -20.03
N PHE A 34 -15.96 3.02 -21.09
CA PHE A 34 -14.55 3.09 -21.51
C PHE A 34 -14.16 4.45 -22.07
N VAL A 35 -15.01 5.06 -22.90
CA VAL A 35 -14.74 6.38 -23.49
C VAL A 35 -14.65 7.46 -22.41
N ILE A 36 -15.58 7.46 -21.44
CA ILE A 36 -15.63 8.46 -20.37
C ILE A 36 -14.42 8.32 -19.43
N THR A 37 -14.13 7.11 -18.96
CA THR A 37 -13.00 6.86 -18.05
C THR A 37 -11.66 7.13 -18.73
N GLY A 38 -11.49 6.68 -19.98
CA GLY A 38 -10.30 6.95 -20.79
C GLY A 38 -10.13 8.45 -21.09
N GLY A 39 -11.22 9.14 -21.41
CA GLY A 39 -11.22 10.58 -21.67
C GLY A 39 -10.79 11.41 -20.46
N ILE A 40 -11.26 11.07 -19.26
CA ILE A 40 -10.82 11.69 -18.00
C ILE A 40 -9.32 11.44 -17.77
N GLY A 41 -8.85 10.22 -18.02
CA GLY A 41 -7.42 9.88 -17.91
C GLY A 41 -6.54 10.71 -18.86
N VAL A 42 -6.96 10.87 -20.12
CA VAL A 42 -6.26 11.71 -21.12
C VAL A 42 -6.28 13.18 -20.71
N LEU A 43 -7.43 13.70 -20.30
CA LEU A 43 -7.55 15.09 -19.84
C LEU A 43 -6.63 15.37 -18.64
N PHE A 44 -6.59 14.43 -17.69
CA PHE A 44 -5.69 14.50 -16.54
C PHE A 44 -4.22 14.45 -16.97
N ALA A 45 -3.85 13.56 -17.88
CA ALA A 45 -2.48 13.47 -18.40
C ALA A 45 -2.03 14.75 -19.12
N ILE A 46 -2.90 15.35 -19.94
CA ILE A 46 -2.64 16.64 -20.60
C ILE A 46 -2.49 17.74 -19.56
N THR A 47 -3.41 17.82 -18.59
CA THR A 47 -3.36 18.82 -17.52
C THR A 47 -2.08 18.68 -16.70
N TRP A 48 -1.71 17.45 -16.34
CA TRP A 48 -0.45 17.16 -15.68
C TRP A 48 0.76 17.58 -16.51
N PHE A 49 0.79 17.27 -17.81
CA PHE A 49 1.86 17.65 -18.71
C PHE A 49 2.03 19.17 -18.84
N LEU A 50 0.92 19.93 -18.83
CA LEU A 50 0.93 21.39 -18.93
C LEU A 50 1.32 22.09 -17.62
N ILE A 51 0.99 21.51 -16.46
CA ILE A 51 1.22 22.12 -15.14
C ILE A 51 2.54 21.65 -14.51
N TYR A 52 2.93 20.39 -14.71
CA TYR A 52 4.09 19.81 -14.04
C TYR A 52 5.39 20.37 -14.60
N ASN A 53 6.09 21.14 -13.77
CA ASN A 53 7.48 21.55 -13.98
C ASN A 53 8.36 21.04 -12.84
N SER A 54 9.60 20.67 -13.15
CA SER A 54 10.61 20.37 -12.13
C SER A 54 10.74 21.55 -11.15
N PRO A 55 10.95 21.33 -9.83
CA PRO A 55 11.02 22.40 -8.83
C PRO A 55 11.96 23.55 -9.23
N ASN A 56 13.07 23.22 -9.89
CA ASN A 56 14.08 24.18 -10.35
C ASN A 56 13.62 25.06 -11.54
N LYS A 57 12.47 24.78 -12.13
CA LYS A 57 11.88 25.50 -13.27
C LYS A 57 10.44 25.94 -13.03
N HIS A 58 9.92 25.76 -11.81
CA HIS A 58 8.52 26.06 -11.54
C HIS A 58 8.33 27.58 -11.35
N PRO A 59 7.48 28.26 -12.16
CA PRO A 59 7.36 29.73 -12.14
C PRO A 59 6.76 30.29 -10.82
N TRP A 60 6.14 29.43 -10.01
CA TRP A 60 5.55 29.80 -8.71
C TRP A 60 6.40 29.46 -7.48
N ILE A 61 7.62 28.94 -7.65
CA ILE A 61 8.50 28.68 -6.50
C ILE A 61 9.15 29.98 -6.02
N THR A 62 9.02 30.29 -4.74
CA THR A 62 9.67 31.48 -4.16
C THR A 62 11.12 31.15 -3.83
N HIS A 63 12.06 32.10 -3.96
CA HIS A 63 13.47 31.87 -3.58
C HIS A 63 13.67 31.38 -2.14
N LYS A 64 12.78 31.75 -1.22
CA LYS A 64 12.79 31.24 0.17
C LYS A 64 12.42 29.76 0.25
N GLU A 65 11.48 29.32 -0.58
CA GLU A 65 11.04 27.92 -0.68
C GLU A 65 12.06 27.07 -1.44
N LEU A 66 12.67 27.63 -2.49
CA LEU A 66 13.81 27.03 -3.19
C LEU A 66 14.98 26.81 -2.22
N ARG A 67 15.38 27.83 -1.45
CA ARG A 67 16.42 27.69 -0.42
C ARG A 67 16.03 26.70 0.67
N TYR A 68 14.78 26.68 1.13
CA TYR A 68 14.34 25.68 2.10
C TYR A 68 14.44 24.25 1.55
N ILE A 69 14.14 24.06 0.27
CA ILE A 69 14.32 22.78 -0.42
C ILE A 69 15.81 22.47 -0.58
N GLU A 70 16.64 23.40 -1.03
CA GLU A 70 18.09 23.22 -1.23
C GLU A 70 18.84 23.01 0.09
N ASP A 71 18.48 23.71 1.16
CA ASP A 71 19.04 23.56 2.51
C ASP A 71 18.55 22.26 3.18
N GLY A 72 17.33 21.82 2.87
CA GLY A 72 16.77 20.53 3.31
C GLY A 72 17.22 19.34 2.43
N GLN A 73 17.73 19.62 1.24
CA GLN A 73 18.42 18.68 0.38
C GLN A 73 19.82 18.47 0.96
N GLU A 74 19.97 17.56 1.94
CA GLU A 74 21.31 17.36 2.51
C GLU A 74 22.31 16.98 1.38
N SER A 75 23.55 17.45 1.54
CA SER A 75 24.66 17.41 0.57
C SER A 75 24.99 16.02 -0.03
N TYR A 76 24.37 14.93 0.43
CA TYR A 76 24.44 13.58 -0.17
C TYR A 76 23.60 13.42 -1.45
N LEU A 77 22.79 14.42 -1.86
CA LEU A 77 22.23 14.44 -3.22
C LEU A 77 23.28 14.70 -4.29
N GLN A 78 24.51 15.03 -3.89
CA GLN A 78 25.67 14.71 -4.72
C GLN A 78 25.80 13.19 -4.79
N ASP A 79 25.23 12.66 -5.86
CA ASP A 79 25.36 11.29 -6.29
C ASP A 79 26.85 10.92 -6.32
N ASP A 80 27.29 10.07 -5.38
CA ASP A 80 28.57 9.35 -5.55
C ASP A 80 28.52 8.43 -6.79
N ASN A 81 27.36 8.36 -7.48
CA ASN A 81 27.12 7.70 -8.76
C ASN A 81 27.42 6.19 -8.73
N LYS A 82 27.57 5.64 -7.52
CA LYS A 82 27.72 4.21 -7.29
C LYS A 82 26.33 3.60 -7.26
N LYS A 83 25.91 3.09 -8.41
CA LYS A 83 24.73 2.22 -8.52
C LYS A 83 24.75 1.20 -7.37
N PRO A 84 23.67 1.08 -6.59
CA PRO A 84 23.62 0.12 -5.52
C PRO A 84 23.83 -1.28 -6.10
N ALA A 85 24.81 -2.01 -5.58
CA ALA A 85 25.05 -3.37 -6.00
C ALA A 85 23.86 -4.23 -5.52
N VAL A 86 22.93 -4.54 -6.44
CA VAL A 86 21.74 -5.36 -6.17
C VAL A 86 22.11 -6.64 -5.42
N LYS A 87 23.25 -7.26 -5.79
CA LYS A 87 23.81 -8.43 -5.13
C LYS A 87 24.06 -8.22 -3.63
N GLU A 88 24.49 -7.04 -3.22
CA GLU A 88 24.71 -6.71 -1.80
C GLU A 88 23.40 -6.44 -1.07
N ILE A 89 22.38 -5.89 -1.75
CA ILE A 89 21.04 -5.72 -1.16
C ILE A 89 20.40 -7.09 -0.88
N VAL A 90 20.41 -8.01 -1.84
CA VAL A 90 19.77 -9.34 -1.68
C VAL A 90 20.49 -10.24 -0.66
N LYS A 91 21.74 -9.92 -0.29
CA LYS A 91 22.43 -10.60 0.82
C LYS A 91 21.96 -10.11 2.20
N LYS A 92 21.32 -8.94 2.30
CA LYS A 92 20.88 -8.37 3.58
C LYS A 92 19.66 -9.11 4.09
N ARG A 93 19.70 -9.54 5.35
CA ARG A 93 18.56 -10.18 6.04
C ARG A 93 17.31 -9.29 6.06
N ASN A 94 17.48 -7.99 6.27
CA ASN A 94 16.39 -7.02 6.27
C ASN A 94 15.66 -6.97 4.92
N PHE A 95 16.33 -7.27 3.80
CA PHE A 95 15.69 -7.29 2.48
C PHE A 95 14.71 -8.45 2.39
N TRP A 96 15.15 -9.65 2.77
CA TRP A 96 14.29 -10.83 2.80
C TRP A 96 13.14 -10.72 3.79
N ALA A 97 13.35 -10.05 4.92
CA ALA A 97 12.24 -9.76 5.83
C ALA A 97 11.13 -8.95 5.14
N LEU A 98 11.48 -7.86 4.44
CA LEU A 98 10.50 -7.07 3.70
C LEU A 98 9.91 -7.85 2.50
N ALA A 99 10.75 -8.51 1.71
CA ALA A 99 10.32 -9.22 0.50
C ALA A 99 9.35 -10.37 0.81
N ILE A 100 9.64 -11.20 1.82
CA ILE A 100 8.77 -12.32 2.20
C ILE A 100 7.48 -11.80 2.83
N THR A 101 7.55 -10.81 3.72
CA THR A 101 6.34 -10.22 4.31
C THR A 101 5.42 -9.65 3.23
N ARG A 102 5.97 -8.95 2.24
CA ARG A 102 5.19 -8.43 1.10
C ARG A 102 4.62 -9.52 0.21
N PHE A 103 5.42 -10.55 -0.12
CA PHE A 103 4.96 -11.72 -0.87
C PHE A 103 3.73 -12.38 -0.22
N LEU A 104 3.69 -12.44 1.12
CA LEU A 104 2.58 -13.00 1.88
C LEU A 104 1.37 -12.07 2.00
N ALA A 105 1.59 -10.76 2.17
CA ALA A 105 0.54 -9.79 2.44
C ALA A 105 -0.21 -9.31 1.18
N ASP A 106 0.50 -9.05 0.07
CA ASP A 106 -0.06 -8.48 -1.15
C ASP A 106 -1.14 -9.36 -1.86
N PRO A 107 -1.18 -10.70 -1.74
CA PRO A 107 -2.32 -11.52 -2.15
C PRO A 107 -3.70 -11.01 -1.69
N ALA A 108 -3.81 -10.44 -0.48
CA ALA A 108 -5.07 -9.94 0.05
C ALA A 108 -5.65 -8.80 -0.83
N TRP A 109 -4.78 -7.91 -1.32
CA TRP A 109 -5.19 -6.84 -2.24
C TRP A 109 -5.70 -7.40 -3.57
N GLY A 110 -5.03 -8.42 -4.10
CA GLY A 110 -5.49 -9.14 -5.30
C GLY A 110 -6.86 -9.77 -5.11
N THR A 111 -7.12 -10.38 -3.96
CA THR A 111 -8.43 -10.96 -3.63
C THR A 111 -9.53 -9.90 -3.55
N LEU A 112 -9.30 -8.78 -2.87
CA LEU A 112 -10.26 -7.68 -2.81
C LEU A 112 -10.52 -7.07 -4.20
N SER A 113 -9.49 -6.97 -5.03
CA SER A 113 -9.60 -6.34 -6.36
C SER A 113 -10.30 -7.21 -7.40
N PHE A 114 -9.95 -8.50 -7.46
CA PHE A 114 -10.38 -9.39 -8.55
C PHE A 114 -11.46 -10.39 -8.13
N TRP A 115 -11.43 -10.86 -6.90
CA TRP A 115 -12.23 -12.01 -6.47
C TRP A 115 -13.42 -11.63 -5.61
N MET A 116 -13.35 -10.53 -4.88
CA MET A 116 -14.47 -10.03 -4.08
C MET A 116 -15.75 -9.82 -4.92
N PRO A 117 -15.74 -9.14 -6.08
CA PRO A 117 -16.96 -8.98 -6.87
C PRO A 117 -17.54 -10.33 -7.29
N LEU A 118 -16.68 -11.26 -7.74
CA LEU A 118 -17.08 -12.61 -8.12
C LEU A 118 -17.66 -13.40 -6.94
N TYR A 119 -17.09 -13.25 -5.75
CA TYR A 119 -17.60 -13.87 -4.53
C TYR A 119 -18.99 -13.33 -4.16
N LEU A 120 -19.18 -12.00 -4.21
CA LEU A 120 -20.47 -11.39 -3.91
C LEU A 120 -21.57 -11.81 -4.90
N ILE A 121 -21.22 -11.99 -6.17
CA ILE A 121 -22.16 -12.48 -7.21
C ILE A 121 -22.46 -13.97 -7.02
N ASN A 122 -21.41 -14.80 -7.01
CA ASN A 122 -21.55 -16.24 -7.19
C ASN A 122 -21.88 -16.99 -5.89
N VAL A 123 -21.44 -16.46 -4.74
CA VAL A 123 -21.62 -17.11 -3.43
C VAL A 123 -22.67 -16.38 -2.60
N MET A 124 -22.61 -15.05 -2.55
CA MET A 124 -23.55 -14.26 -1.75
C MET A 124 -24.83 -13.89 -2.52
N HIS A 125 -24.90 -14.21 -3.81
CA HIS A 125 -26.05 -13.93 -4.68
C HIS A 125 -26.53 -12.48 -4.64
N LEU A 126 -25.61 -11.54 -4.43
CA LEU A 126 -25.92 -10.13 -4.35
C LEU A 126 -26.25 -9.58 -5.76
N PRO A 127 -27.37 -8.86 -5.95
CA PRO A 127 -27.71 -8.32 -7.26
C PRO A 127 -26.71 -7.26 -7.69
N LEU A 128 -26.48 -7.16 -9.00
CA LEU A 128 -25.47 -6.26 -9.59
C LEU A 128 -25.62 -4.81 -9.13
N LYS A 129 -26.86 -4.33 -8.96
CA LYS A 129 -27.17 -2.98 -8.47
C LYS A 129 -26.59 -2.73 -7.07
N GLU A 130 -26.67 -3.71 -6.18
CA GLU A 130 -26.14 -3.58 -4.82
C GLU A 130 -24.62 -3.72 -4.78
N ILE A 131 -24.06 -4.58 -5.62
CA ILE A 131 -22.61 -4.65 -5.81
C ILE A 131 -22.07 -3.29 -6.25
N ALA A 132 -22.70 -2.65 -7.24
CA ALA A 132 -22.33 -1.31 -7.66
C ALA A 132 -22.40 -0.27 -6.52
N MET A 133 -23.38 -0.43 -5.62
CA MET A 133 -23.62 0.49 -4.51
C MET A 133 -22.68 0.27 -3.32
N PHE A 134 -22.13 -0.93 -3.12
CA PHE A 134 -21.38 -1.28 -1.90
C PHE A 134 -19.97 -1.83 -2.13
N ALA A 135 -19.63 -2.35 -3.31
CA ALA A 135 -18.33 -2.97 -3.55
C ALA A 135 -17.15 -1.96 -3.53
N TRP A 136 -17.43 -0.66 -3.54
CA TRP A 136 -16.43 0.40 -3.38
C TRP A 136 -16.04 0.62 -1.90
N LEU A 137 -16.87 0.18 -0.93
CA LEU A 137 -16.64 0.42 0.50
C LEU A 137 -15.34 -0.19 1.02
N PRO A 138 -14.93 -1.41 0.64
CA PRO A 138 -13.65 -1.94 1.09
C PRO A 138 -12.44 -1.16 0.59
N PHE A 139 -12.53 -0.58 -0.59
CA PHE A 139 -11.48 0.28 -1.13
C PHE A 139 -11.46 1.65 -0.41
N LEU A 140 -12.62 2.25 -0.15
CA LEU A 140 -12.68 3.45 0.71
C LEU A 140 -12.06 3.18 2.09
N ALA A 141 -12.37 2.03 2.69
CA ALA A 141 -11.78 1.64 3.98
C ALA A 141 -10.25 1.48 3.87
N ALA A 142 -9.74 0.94 2.75
CA ALA A 142 -8.30 0.88 2.47
C ALA A 142 -7.65 2.28 2.43
N ASP A 143 -8.35 3.29 1.93
CA ASP A 143 -7.84 4.68 1.89
C ASP A 143 -7.64 5.24 3.30
N PHE A 144 -8.59 4.98 4.20
CA PHE A 144 -8.41 5.30 5.61
C PHE A 144 -7.26 4.49 6.24
N GLY A 145 -7.07 3.24 5.81
CA GLY A 145 -5.94 2.40 6.21
C GLY A 145 -4.58 2.98 5.82
N CYS A 146 -4.46 3.53 4.61
CA CYS A 146 -3.26 4.26 4.16
C CYS A 146 -2.85 5.36 5.15
N VAL A 147 -3.84 6.13 5.60
CA VAL A 147 -3.64 7.25 6.53
C VAL A 147 -3.32 6.71 7.93
N ALA A 148 -4.08 5.71 8.38
CA ALA A 148 -3.89 5.08 9.69
C ALA A 148 -2.49 4.50 9.88
N GLY A 149 -1.89 3.87 8.87
CA GLY A 149 -0.53 3.31 8.97
C GLY A 149 0.53 4.36 9.34
N GLY A 150 0.40 5.59 8.83
CA GLY A 150 1.26 6.71 9.20
C GLY A 150 1.02 7.22 10.61
N PHE A 151 -0.26 7.44 10.97
CA PHE A 151 -0.65 7.93 12.29
C PHE A 151 -0.32 6.93 13.40
N LEU A 152 -0.51 5.65 13.18
CA LEU A 152 -0.27 4.60 14.17
C LEU A 152 1.23 4.48 14.49
N ALA A 153 2.08 4.53 13.47
CA ALA A 153 3.53 4.56 13.67
C ALA A 153 3.97 5.83 14.43
N LYS A 154 3.42 6.99 14.07
CA LYS A 154 3.67 8.25 14.78
C LYS A 154 3.23 8.19 16.24
N PHE A 155 2.04 7.65 16.52
CA PHE A 155 1.53 7.45 17.87
C PHE A 155 2.49 6.60 18.71
N PHE A 156 2.96 5.46 18.19
CA PHE A 156 3.92 4.61 18.91
C PHE A 156 5.27 5.31 19.17
N MET A 157 5.73 6.14 18.23
CA MET A 157 6.97 6.90 18.43
C MET A 157 6.81 8.02 19.47
N GLU A 158 5.75 8.83 19.36
CA GLU A 158 5.59 10.04 20.18
C GLU A 158 4.98 9.78 21.55
N LYS A 159 4.03 8.84 21.66
CA LYS A 159 3.29 8.57 22.90
C LYS A 159 3.83 7.36 23.67
N MET A 160 4.35 6.36 22.96
CA MET A 160 4.87 5.13 23.56
C MET A 160 6.41 5.08 23.56
N HIS A 161 7.08 6.14 23.07
CA HIS A 161 8.53 6.29 23.02
C HIS A 161 9.26 5.11 22.37
N MET A 162 8.63 4.44 21.40
CA MET A 162 9.22 3.31 20.69
C MET A 162 10.21 3.78 19.63
N THR A 163 11.19 2.93 19.30
CA THR A 163 12.04 3.15 18.12
C THR A 163 11.20 3.12 16.84
N THR A 164 11.66 3.80 15.78
CA THR A 164 10.96 3.84 14.49
C THR A 164 10.63 2.43 13.99
N ILE A 165 11.58 1.49 14.06
CA ILE A 165 11.36 0.11 13.59
C ILE A 165 10.32 -0.62 14.44
N ASN A 166 10.37 -0.49 15.77
CA ASN A 166 9.38 -1.14 16.63
C ASN A 166 7.98 -0.52 16.49
N ALA A 167 7.89 0.80 16.32
CA ALA A 167 6.63 1.46 16.00
C ALA A 167 6.02 0.94 14.69
N ARG A 168 6.85 0.73 13.66
CA ARG A 168 6.43 0.12 12.39
C ARG A 168 5.99 -1.33 12.58
N ARG A 169 6.76 -2.15 13.30
CA ARG A 169 6.38 -3.54 13.61
C ARG A 169 5.04 -3.62 14.35
N CYS A 170 4.85 -2.83 15.40
CA CYS A 170 3.58 -2.78 16.14
C CYS A 170 2.42 -2.35 15.25
N SER A 171 2.62 -1.32 14.40
CA SER A 171 1.60 -0.87 13.45
C SER A 171 1.23 -1.94 12.45
N PHE A 172 2.22 -2.66 11.91
CA PHE A 172 1.99 -3.81 11.04
C PHE A 172 1.23 -4.93 11.77
N THR A 173 1.62 -5.27 13.00
CA THR A 173 0.97 -6.31 13.80
C THR A 173 -0.50 -5.98 14.07
N ILE A 174 -0.85 -4.72 14.33
CA ILE A 174 -2.26 -4.31 14.47
C ILE A 174 -3.04 -4.55 13.18
N GLY A 175 -2.47 -4.15 12.03
CA GLY A 175 -3.06 -4.46 10.72
C GLY A 175 -3.23 -5.97 10.51
N ALA A 176 -2.21 -6.77 10.82
CA ALA A 176 -2.25 -8.23 10.69
C ALA A 176 -3.31 -8.88 11.60
N VAL A 177 -3.54 -8.36 12.81
CA VAL A 177 -4.61 -8.85 13.70
C VAL A 177 -5.99 -8.47 13.14
N LEU A 178 -6.15 -7.24 12.63
CA LEU A 178 -7.40 -6.82 12.00
C LEU A 178 -7.69 -7.61 10.72
N MET A 179 -6.66 -8.08 10.02
CA MET A 179 -6.77 -8.98 8.86
C MET A 179 -7.47 -10.30 9.16
N ILE A 180 -7.53 -10.72 10.43
CA ILE A 180 -8.32 -11.90 10.84
C ILE A 180 -9.81 -11.74 10.46
N SER A 181 -10.31 -10.50 10.39
CA SER A 181 -11.66 -10.20 9.89
C SER A 181 -11.97 -10.83 8.53
N ILE A 182 -11.00 -10.85 7.61
CA ILE A 182 -11.22 -11.41 6.26
C ILE A 182 -11.44 -12.92 6.32
N GLY A 183 -10.82 -13.62 7.27
CA GLY A 183 -11.03 -15.05 7.50
C GLY A 183 -12.47 -15.38 7.88
N PHE A 184 -13.14 -14.49 8.63
CA PHE A 184 -14.55 -14.66 9.02
C PHE A 184 -15.53 -14.49 7.84
N VAL A 185 -15.09 -13.98 6.69
CA VAL A 185 -15.90 -13.97 5.47
C VAL A 185 -16.25 -15.39 5.04
N SER A 186 -15.39 -16.37 5.33
CA SER A 186 -15.64 -17.78 4.99
C SER A 186 -16.86 -18.40 5.67
N ILE A 187 -17.29 -17.85 6.81
CA ILE A 187 -18.37 -18.41 7.64
C ILE A 187 -19.65 -17.56 7.62
N THR A 188 -19.60 -16.36 7.04
CA THR A 188 -20.80 -15.52 6.96
C THR A 188 -21.68 -15.95 5.79
N THR A 189 -22.98 -15.80 5.95
CA THR A 189 -24.00 -15.99 4.90
C THR A 189 -24.67 -14.67 4.51
N ASN A 190 -24.40 -13.59 5.26
CA ASN A 190 -24.99 -12.28 5.02
C ASN A 190 -24.03 -11.44 4.15
N PRO A 191 -24.45 -11.00 2.95
CA PRO A 191 -23.59 -10.21 2.05
C PRO A 191 -23.09 -8.90 2.66
N TYR A 192 -23.92 -8.20 3.42
CA TYR A 192 -23.53 -6.92 4.02
C TYR A 192 -22.50 -7.12 5.13
N VAL A 193 -22.61 -8.23 5.87
CA VAL A 193 -21.57 -8.61 6.84
C VAL A 193 -20.27 -8.98 6.11
N ALA A 194 -20.35 -9.69 4.98
CA ALA A 194 -19.17 -9.98 4.17
C ALA A 194 -18.48 -8.70 3.68
N ILE A 195 -19.25 -7.72 3.18
CA ILE A 195 -18.73 -6.42 2.76
C ILE A 195 -18.10 -5.66 3.93
N ALA A 196 -18.73 -5.67 5.11
CA ALA A 196 -18.17 -5.03 6.31
C ALA A 196 -16.85 -5.67 6.74
N LEU A 197 -16.78 -7.01 6.77
CA LEU A 197 -15.56 -7.75 7.08
C LEU A 197 -14.46 -7.50 6.05
N MET A 198 -14.81 -7.51 4.75
CA MET A 198 -13.88 -7.15 3.68
C MET A 198 -13.43 -5.70 3.78
N SER A 199 -14.25 -4.78 4.32
CA SER A 199 -13.87 -3.38 4.53
C SER A 199 -12.89 -3.20 5.67
N ILE A 200 -13.12 -3.87 6.80
CA ILE A 200 -12.10 -3.98 7.87
C ILE A 200 -10.83 -4.59 7.29
N GLY A 201 -10.99 -5.58 6.40
CA GLY A 201 -9.94 -6.16 5.59
C GLY A 201 -9.15 -5.11 4.81
N GLY A 202 -9.77 -4.40 3.87
CA GLY A 202 -9.12 -3.37 3.06
C GLY A 202 -8.36 -2.35 3.90
N PHE A 203 -8.99 -1.84 4.97
CA PHE A 203 -8.35 -0.94 5.93
C PHE A 203 -7.07 -1.54 6.54
N ALA A 204 -7.18 -2.77 7.04
CA ALA A 204 -6.09 -3.46 7.70
C ALA A 204 -4.92 -3.75 6.75
N HIS A 205 -5.22 -4.27 5.55
CA HIS A 205 -4.22 -4.56 4.52
C HIS A 205 -3.46 -3.29 4.13
N GLN A 206 -4.18 -2.18 3.96
CA GLN A 206 -3.53 -0.97 3.51
C GLN A 206 -2.74 -0.26 4.62
N THR A 207 -3.17 -0.41 5.88
CA THR A 207 -2.39 -0.02 7.08
C THR A 207 -1.07 -0.76 7.13
N LEU A 208 -1.07 -2.09 7.02
CA LEU A 208 0.15 -2.90 7.11
C LEU A 208 1.06 -2.73 5.88
N SER A 209 0.48 -2.61 4.69
CA SER A 209 1.22 -2.43 3.43
C SER A 209 1.98 -1.09 3.39
N THR A 210 1.32 0.02 3.78
CA THR A 210 1.99 1.32 3.85
C THR A 210 3.17 1.33 4.80
N VAL A 211 3.01 0.71 5.97
CA VAL A 211 4.05 0.61 7.00
C VAL A 211 5.26 -0.16 6.47
N VAL A 212 5.07 -1.35 5.89
CA VAL A 212 6.20 -2.16 5.36
C VAL A 212 6.92 -1.48 4.20
N ILE A 213 6.18 -0.79 3.33
CA ILE A 213 6.81 0.00 2.25
C ILE A 213 7.73 1.06 2.86
N THR A 214 7.24 1.82 3.85
CA THR A 214 8.04 2.87 4.50
C THR A 214 9.25 2.33 5.27
N MET A 215 9.18 1.10 5.80
CA MET A 215 10.33 0.47 6.47
C MET A 215 11.54 0.27 5.54
N SER A 216 11.35 0.27 4.22
CA SER A 216 12.47 0.24 3.25
C SER A 216 13.37 1.48 3.41
N ALA A 217 12.79 2.64 3.70
CA ALA A 217 13.54 3.87 3.95
C ALA A 217 14.18 3.89 5.35
N ASP A 218 13.56 3.21 6.33
CA ASP A 218 14.08 3.14 7.70
C ASP A 218 15.25 2.13 7.84
N LEU A 219 15.36 1.13 6.95
CA LEU A 219 16.30 0.01 7.07
C LEU A 219 17.48 0.04 6.08
N PHE A 220 17.40 0.85 5.03
CA PHE A 220 18.39 0.87 3.94
C PHE A 220 18.93 2.26 3.68
N LYS A 221 20.11 2.32 3.06
CA LYS A 221 20.75 3.59 2.69
C LYS A 221 19.89 4.32 1.66
N LYS A 222 19.90 5.66 1.67
CA LYS A 222 19.09 6.51 0.78
C LYS A 222 19.22 6.11 -0.71
N ASN A 223 20.43 5.75 -1.18
CA ASN A 223 20.68 5.30 -2.55
C ASN A 223 20.22 3.85 -2.87
N GLU A 224 19.89 3.05 -1.85
CA GLU A 224 19.38 1.68 -1.98
C GLU A 224 17.86 1.61 -1.88
N VAL A 225 17.19 2.60 -1.26
CA VAL A 225 15.75 2.56 -0.93
C VAL A 225 14.89 2.27 -2.17
N ALA A 226 15.14 2.95 -3.29
CA ALA A 226 14.36 2.75 -4.51
C ALA A 226 14.50 1.32 -5.07
N THR A 227 15.73 0.79 -5.09
CA THR A 227 16.00 -0.58 -5.54
C THR A 227 15.38 -1.62 -4.61
N VAL A 228 15.45 -1.41 -3.30
CA VAL A 228 14.82 -2.28 -2.29
C VAL A 228 13.31 -2.28 -2.45
N ALA A 229 12.71 -1.09 -2.55
CA ALA A 229 11.26 -0.94 -2.72
C ALA A 229 10.78 -1.59 -4.03
N GLY A 230 11.55 -1.44 -5.12
CA GLY A 230 11.29 -2.09 -6.39
C GLY A 230 11.36 -3.62 -6.30
N LEU A 231 12.45 -4.18 -5.76
CA LEU A 231 12.63 -5.63 -5.64
C LEU A 231 11.62 -6.27 -4.67
N ALA A 232 11.36 -5.64 -3.53
CA ALA A 232 10.34 -6.10 -2.59
C ALA A 232 8.92 -5.95 -3.20
N GLY A 233 8.70 -4.93 -4.03
CA GLY A 233 7.49 -4.79 -4.85
C GLY A 233 7.35 -5.90 -5.90
N SER A 234 8.44 -6.35 -6.53
CA SER A 234 8.38 -7.51 -7.42
C SER A 234 7.99 -8.78 -6.66
N ALA A 235 8.51 -8.98 -5.46
CA ALA A 235 8.11 -10.09 -4.60
C ALA A 235 6.62 -10.04 -4.23
N ALA A 236 6.08 -8.86 -3.92
CA ALA A 236 4.65 -8.64 -3.72
C ALA A 236 3.81 -9.13 -4.91
N TRP A 237 4.12 -8.65 -6.11
CA TRP A 237 3.39 -9.01 -7.34
C TRP A 237 3.51 -10.50 -7.67
N MET A 238 4.66 -11.11 -7.39
CA MET A 238 4.82 -12.56 -7.52
C MET A 238 3.90 -13.33 -6.56
N GLY A 239 3.83 -12.92 -5.30
CA GLY A 239 2.94 -13.52 -4.32
C GLY A 239 1.47 -13.41 -4.75
N GLN A 240 1.06 -12.23 -5.17
CA GLN A 240 -0.28 -11.98 -5.69
C GLN A 240 -0.59 -12.82 -6.93
N LEU A 241 0.33 -12.91 -7.90
CA LEU A 241 0.17 -13.73 -9.10
C LEU A 241 0.02 -15.22 -8.73
N SER A 242 0.91 -15.75 -7.90
CA SER A 242 0.85 -17.14 -7.44
C SER A 242 -0.48 -17.44 -6.76
N PHE A 243 -0.90 -16.58 -5.84
CA PHE A 243 -2.16 -16.77 -5.12
C PHE A 243 -3.38 -16.72 -6.05
N ASN A 244 -3.43 -15.78 -6.99
CA ASN A 244 -4.50 -15.69 -7.97
C ASN A 244 -4.58 -16.94 -8.86
N LEU A 245 -3.44 -17.51 -9.26
CA LEU A 245 -3.42 -18.75 -10.04
C LEU A 245 -3.96 -19.93 -9.23
N PHE A 246 -3.55 -20.07 -7.97
CA PHE A 246 -4.09 -21.12 -7.08
C PHE A 246 -5.58 -20.94 -6.82
N MET A 247 -6.01 -19.70 -6.57
CA MET A 247 -7.42 -19.36 -6.37
C MET A 247 -8.22 -19.73 -7.61
N GLY A 248 -7.81 -19.32 -8.81
CA GLY A 248 -8.51 -19.67 -10.04
C GLY A 248 -8.57 -21.17 -10.34
N ALA A 249 -7.52 -21.93 -10.03
CA ALA A 249 -7.50 -23.37 -10.27
C ALA A 249 -8.37 -24.17 -9.30
N LEU A 250 -8.47 -23.74 -8.03
CA LEU A 250 -9.03 -24.57 -6.97
C LEU A 250 -10.35 -24.02 -6.39
N VAL A 251 -10.69 -22.75 -6.59
CA VAL A 251 -11.90 -22.14 -5.99
C VAL A 251 -13.18 -22.86 -6.39
N ALA A 252 -13.25 -23.41 -7.60
CA ALA A 252 -14.41 -24.19 -8.05
C ALA A 252 -14.53 -25.57 -7.35
N ILE A 253 -13.43 -26.09 -6.80
CA ILE A 253 -13.37 -27.42 -6.16
C ILE A 253 -13.55 -27.31 -4.64
N ILE A 254 -12.85 -26.36 -4.01
CA ILE A 254 -12.80 -26.24 -2.54
C ILE A 254 -13.50 -24.97 -2.00
N GLY A 255 -14.05 -24.13 -2.89
CA GLY A 255 -14.70 -22.88 -2.53
C GLY A 255 -13.74 -21.76 -2.15
N TYR A 256 -14.29 -20.59 -1.83
CA TYR A 256 -13.53 -19.39 -1.44
C TYR A 256 -13.03 -19.43 0.02
N GLY A 257 -13.71 -20.18 0.89
CA GLY A 257 -13.48 -20.16 2.34
C GLY A 257 -12.03 -20.41 2.76
N PRO A 258 -11.37 -21.49 2.29
CA PRO A 258 -9.97 -21.76 2.64
C PRO A 258 -9.01 -20.64 2.26
N PHE A 259 -9.27 -19.93 1.16
CA PHE A 259 -8.42 -18.82 0.72
C PHE A 259 -8.54 -17.61 1.65
N PHE A 260 -9.75 -17.25 2.08
CA PHE A 260 -9.93 -16.18 3.05
C PHE A 260 -9.25 -16.47 4.39
N ILE A 261 -9.27 -17.73 4.83
CA ILE A 261 -8.54 -18.16 6.02
C ILE A 261 -7.02 -18.11 5.77
N ALA A 262 -6.54 -18.52 4.60
CA ALA A 262 -5.12 -18.45 4.28
C ALA A 262 -4.59 -17.01 4.29
N LEU A 263 -5.36 -16.05 3.74
CA LEU A 263 -4.99 -14.63 3.75
C LEU A 263 -4.81 -14.10 5.18
N SER A 264 -5.72 -14.40 6.09
CA SER A 264 -5.56 -13.95 7.48
C SER A 264 -4.31 -14.53 8.16
N LEU A 265 -3.94 -15.77 7.84
CA LEU A 265 -2.73 -16.39 8.38
C LEU A 265 -1.45 -15.80 7.77
N PHE A 266 -1.46 -15.47 6.49
CA PHE A 266 -0.30 -14.90 5.80
C PHE A 266 0.17 -13.59 6.42
N ASP A 267 -0.75 -12.70 6.79
CA ASP A 267 -0.39 -11.43 7.43
C ASP A 267 0.15 -11.62 8.85
N ILE A 268 -0.36 -12.60 9.60
CA ILE A 268 0.18 -12.96 10.92
C ILE A 268 1.59 -13.54 10.79
N ILE A 269 1.83 -14.42 9.81
CA ILE A 269 3.17 -14.93 9.51
C ILE A 269 4.08 -13.78 9.08
N GLY A 270 3.59 -12.87 8.24
CA GLY A 270 4.30 -11.66 7.84
C GLY A 270 4.73 -10.80 9.03
N ALA A 271 3.86 -10.66 10.03
CA ALA A 271 4.19 -9.93 11.26
C ALA A 271 5.30 -10.64 12.06
N ILE A 272 5.19 -11.96 12.24
CA ILE A 272 6.23 -12.77 12.91
C ILE A 272 7.57 -12.61 12.20
N ILE A 273 7.58 -12.64 10.86
CA ILE A 273 8.79 -12.46 10.05
C ILE A 273 9.43 -11.10 10.30
N LEU A 274 8.65 -10.01 10.37
CA LEU A 274 9.21 -8.68 10.67
C LEU A 274 9.82 -8.62 12.08
N TRP A 275 9.20 -9.25 13.07
CA TRP A 275 9.74 -9.30 14.44
C TRP A 275 11.01 -10.14 14.54
N VAL A 276 11.08 -11.27 13.83
CA VAL A 276 12.20 -12.22 13.94
C VAL A 276 13.37 -11.84 13.04
N LEU A 277 13.12 -11.43 11.79
CA LEU A 277 14.17 -11.25 10.77
C LEU A 277 14.77 -9.85 10.73
N ILE A 278 14.00 -8.80 11.04
CA ILE A 278 14.53 -7.44 10.96
C ILE A 278 15.54 -7.20 12.09
N LYS A 279 16.70 -6.66 11.73
CA LYS A 279 17.69 -6.13 12.66
C LYS A 279 17.69 -4.61 12.58
N ASP A 280 17.60 -3.96 13.73
CA ASP A 280 17.67 -2.50 13.81
C ASP A 280 19.03 -2.03 13.26
N PRO A 281 19.05 -0.96 12.45
CA PRO A 281 20.30 -0.36 12.02
C PRO A 281 21.08 0.17 13.23
N GLU A 282 22.40 -0.07 13.27
CA GLU A 282 23.25 0.50 14.31
C GLU A 282 23.18 2.03 14.25
N LYS A 283 22.79 2.67 15.36
CA LYS A 283 22.78 4.13 15.48
C LYS A 283 24.23 4.61 15.36
N HIS A 284 24.59 5.21 14.23
CA HIS A 284 25.83 5.99 14.15
C HIS A 284 25.62 7.24 15.01
N HIS A 285 26.15 7.22 16.23
CA HIS A 285 26.35 8.45 16.99
C HIS A 285 27.46 9.23 16.26
N PRO A 286 27.19 10.41 15.70
CA PRO A 286 28.28 11.27 15.27
C PRO A 286 29.17 11.54 16.49
N PRO A 287 30.51 11.50 16.35
CA PRO A 287 31.39 11.80 17.48
C PRO A 287 30.99 13.16 18.03
N MET A 288 30.75 13.23 19.35
CA MET A 288 30.51 14.50 20.04
C MET A 288 31.72 15.38 19.77
N THR A 289 31.57 16.33 18.84
CA THR A 289 32.56 17.36 18.62
C THR A 289 32.48 18.22 19.87
N GLU A 290 33.46 18.09 20.76
CA GLU A 290 33.63 18.99 21.89
C GLU A 290 33.58 20.42 21.35
N GLN A 291 32.48 21.12 21.64
CA GLN A 291 32.44 22.57 21.44
C GLN A 291 33.53 23.15 22.37
N PRO A 292 34.50 23.93 21.84
CA PRO A 292 35.45 24.60 22.70
C PRO A 292 34.67 25.54 23.62
N LEU A 293 34.88 25.38 24.93
CA LEU A 293 34.39 26.30 25.95
C LEU A 293 34.76 27.72 25.53
N ALA A 294 33.76 28.51 25.12
CA ALA A 294 33.93 29.94 24.91
C ALA A 294 34.30 30.53 26.28
N SER A 295 35.58 30.87 26.42
CA SER A 295 36.09 31.66 27.54
C SER A 295 35.46 33.05 27.44
N HIS A 296 34.51 33.32 28.32
CA HIS A 296 34.05 34.68 28.57
C HIS A 296 35.19 35.46 29.24
N HIS A 297 35.75 36.41 28.52
CA HIS A 297 36.47 37.57 29.04
C HIS A 297 35.65 38.82 28.73
#